data_AF-A0A4Q3UH80-F1
#
_entry.id   AF-A0A4Q3UH80-F1
#
_cell.length_a   1.000
_cell.length_b   1.000
_cell.length_c   1.000
_cell.angle_alpha   90.00
_cell.angle_beta   90.00
_cell.angle_gamma   90.00
#
_symmetry.space_group_name_H-M   'P 1'
#
loop_
_entity.id
_entity.type
_entity.pdbx_description
1 polymer ?
#
loop_
_entity_poly.entity_id
_entity_poly.type
_entity_poly.pdbx_seq_one_letter_code
_entity_poly.pdbx_strand_id
1 'polypeptide(L)'
;MNLPSDLQPLACAVLPEDAMQRLTVPMTGNANQQTIDLVSGLSLEPALQALAWLYVDELERAHDICQTMNDKTGAAIHAIVHRREGDFYNALYWWERAGSHPALAGLDPVELTRAIQRGDISDRTVAQQRAEWEALAAWCAA
;
A
#
# COMPACT_ATOMS: atom_id res chain seq x y z
N MET A 1 9.70 2.65 -8.51
CA MET A 1 9.67 2.60 -7.04
C MET A 1 10.94 1.95 -6.54
N ASN A 2 11.44 2.31 -5.36
CA ASN A 2 12.62 1.68 -4.76
C ASN A 2 12.20 0.47 -3.90
N LEU A 3 12.59 -0.74 -4.31
CA LEU A 3 12.25 -1.98 -3.62
C LEU A 3 13.35 -2.38 -2.61
N PRO A 4 13.00 -2.64 -1.33
CA PRO A 4 13.88 -3.35 -0.40
C PRO A 4 14.27 -4.73 -0.94
N SER A 5 15.39 -5.30 -0.46
CA SER A 5 15.92 -6.59 -0.92
C SER A 5 14.87 -7.70 -0.93
N ASP A 6 14.07 -7.82 0.12
CA ASP A 6 13.05 -8.87 0.26
C ASP A 6 11.89 -8.72 -0.75
N LEU A 7 11.69 -7.51 -1.28
CA LEU A 7 10.63 -7.19 -2.24
C LEU A 7 11.14 -7.13 -3.69
N GLN A 8 12.45 -7.26 -3.95
CA GLN A 8 12.99 -7.27 -5.32
C GLN A 8 12.32 -8.28 -6.26
N PRO A 9 11.91 -9.50 -5.83
CA PRO A 9 11.21 -10.44 -6.71
C PRO A 9 9.91 -9.88 -7.31
N LEU A 10 9.27 -8.88 -6.68
CA LEU A 10 8.06 -8.26 -7.21
C LEU A 10 8.26 -7.60 -8.57
N ALA A 11 9.49 -7.20 -8.90
CA ALA A 11 9.83 -6.64 -10.21
C ALA A 11 9.61 -7.63 -11.37
N CYS A 12 9.55 -8.94 -11.09
CA CYS A 12 9.19 -9.95 -12.08
C CYS A 12 7.69 -9.99 -12.39
N ALA A 13 6.84 -9.50 -11.47
CA ALA A 13 5.39 -9.45 -11.65
C ALA A 13 4.92 -8.10 -12.22
N VAL A 14 5.39 -7.00 -11.63
CA VAL A 14 5.10 -5.64 -12.07
C VAL A 14 6.37 -4.81 -11.96
N LEU A 15 6.75 -4.13 -13.04
CA LEU A 15 7.94 -3.29 -13.05
C LEU A 15 7.78 -2.14 -12.02
N PRO A 16 8.86 -1.72 -11.33
CA PRO A 16 8.77 -0.69 -10.31
C PRO A 16 8.21 0.64 -10.80
N GLU A 17 8.36 0.97 -12.07
CA GLU A 17 7.78 2.14 -12.73
C GLU A 17 6.27 2.02 -12.95
N ASP A 18 5.73 0.81 -13.14
CA ASP A 18 4.32 0.55 -13.43
C ASP A 18 3.48 0.24 -12.18
N ALA A 19 4.12 -0.15 -11.09
CA ALA A 19 3.45 -0.46 -9.84
C ALA A 19 2.75 0.76 -9.21
N MET A 20 1.55 0.52 -8.67
CA MET A 20 0.73 1.50 -7.95
C MET A 20 0.47 2.81 -8.71
N GLN A 21 0.43 2.77 -10.03
CA GLN A 21 0.08 3.92 -10.89
C GLN A 21 -1.40 4.35 -10.73
N ARG A 22 -2.27 3.40 -10.37
CA ARG A 22 -3.69 3.68 -10.11
C ARG A 22 -3.89 4.08 -8.66
N LEU A 23 -4.51 5.24 -8.46
CA LEU A 23 -4.91 5.75 -7.14
C LEU A 23 -6.04 4.91 -6.53
N THR A 24 -6.97 4.44 -7.36
CA THR A 24 -8.05 3.56 -6.93
C THR A 24 -8.17 2.33 -7.81
N VAL A 25 -8.44 1.17 -7.21
CA VAL A 25 -8.59 -0.14 -7.85
C VAL A 25 -9.68 -0.96 -7.14
N PRO A 26 -10.31 -1.96 -7.78
CA PRO A 26 -11.29 -2.82 -7.12
C PRO A 26 -10.68 -3.56 -5.93
N MET A 27 -11.45 -3.72 -4.84
CA MET A 27 -11.01 -4.46 -3.65
C MET A 27 -10.52 -5.87 -3.97
N THR A 28 -11.18 -6.56 -4.90
CA THR A 28 -10.86 -7.94 -5.28
C THR A 28 -9.53 -8.11 -5.99
N GLY A 29 -8.86 -7.02 -6.40
CA GLY A 29 -7.68 -7.11 -7.26
C GLY A 29 -8.00 -7.58 -8.68
N ASN A 30 -6.95 -7.73 -9.49
CA ASN A 30 -7.01 -8.17 -10.88
C ASN A 30 -5.71 -8.83 -11.38
N ALA A 31 -4.83 -9.25 -10.46
CA ALA A 31 -3.59 -9.91 -10.78
C ALA A 31 -3.84 -11.30 -11.39
N ASN A 32 -2.97 -11.71 -12.30
CA ASN A 32 -3.02 -13.06 -12.86
C ASN A 32 -2.47 -14.10 -11.86
N GLN A 33 -2.76 -15.37 -12.10
CA GLN A 33 -2.33 -16.46 -11.21
C GLN A 33 -0.82 -16.50 -11.00
N GLN A 34 -0.01 -16.21 -12.02
CA GLN A 34 1.45 -16.19 -11.90
C GLN A 34 1.94 -15.13 -10.90
N THR A 35 1.31 -13.96 -10.89
CA THR A 35 1.59 -12.88 -9.94
C THR A 35 1.18 -13.30 -8.53
N ILE A 36 0.00 -13.92 -8.39
CA ILE A 36 -0.49 -14.42 -7.10
C ILE A 36 0.45 -15.49 -6.54
N ASP A 37 0.89 -16.44 -7.37
CA ASP A 37 1.80 -17.51 -6.98
C ASP A 37 3.16 -16.94 -6.56
N LEU A 38 3.68 -15.96 -7.30
CA LEU A 38 4.93 -15.27 -6.97
C LEU A 38 4.86 -14.61 -5.61
N VAL A 39 3.85 -13.77 -5.37
CA VAL A 39 3.73 -12.99 -4.13
C VAL A 39 3.44 -13.90 -2.93
N SER A 40 2.63 -14.95 -3.12
CA SER A 40 2.34 -15.93 -2.06
C SER A 40 3.54 -16.81 -1.71
N GLY A 41 4.47 -17.01 -2.64
CA GLY A 41 5.68 -17.79 -2.44
C GLY A 41 6.81 -17.05 -1.72
N LEU A 42 6.66 -15.74 -1.48
CA LEU A 42 7.65 -14.96 -0.73
C LEU A 42 7.52 -15.27 0.77
N SER A 43 8.66 -15.46 1.45
CA SER A 43 8.70 -15.63 2.91
C SER A 43 8.89 -14.27 3.57
N LEU A 44 7.80 -13.50 3.72
CA LEU A 44 7.82 -12.14 4.27
C LEU A 44 7.14 -12.06 5.62
N GLU A 45 7.60 -11.12 6.46
CA GLU A 45 6.85 -10.71 7.64
C GLU A 45 5.49 -10.10 7.24
N PRO A 46 4.44 -10.17 8.09
CA PRO A 46 3.08 -9.79 7.71
C PRO A 46 2.95 -8.40 7.07
N ALA A 47 3.64 -7.39 7.61
CA ALA A 47 3.59 -6.03 7.07
C ALA A 47 4.17 -5.95 5.64
N LEU A 48 5.31 -6.61 5.39
CA LEU A 48 5.93 -6.67 4.06
C LEU A 48 5.07 -7.48 3.09
N GLN A 49 4.44 -8.56 3.55
CA GLN A 49 3.52 -9.34 2.73
C GLN A 49 2.30 -8.52 2.30
N ALA A 50 1.70 -7.74 3.21
CA ALA A 50 0.58 -6.86 2.88
C ALA A 50 0.99 -5.74 1.90
N LEU A 51 2.18 -5.16 2.08
CA LEU A 51 2.75 -4.18 1.15
C LEU A 51 3.03 -4.80 -0.23
N ALA A 52 3.50 -6.04 -0.29
CA ALA A 52 3.70 -6.77 -1.54
C ALA A 52 2.38 -6.95 -2.31
N TRP A 53 1.28 -7.26 -1.61
CA TRP A 53 -0.05 -7.31 -2.22
C TRP A 53 -0.54 -5.94 -2.71
N LEU A 54 -0.30 -4.87 -1.95
CA LEU A 54 -0.58 -3.51 -2.40
C LEU A 54 0.19 -3.15 -3.67
N TYR A 55 1.45 -3.56 -3.78
CA TYR A 55 2.29 -3.27 -4.95
C TYR A 55 1.71 -3.85 -6.26
N VAL A 56 1.03 -5.00 -6.17
CA VAL A 56 0.37 -5.67 -7.31
C VAL A 56 -1.14 -5.43 -7.38
N ASP A 57 -1.65 -4.43 -6.65
CA ASP A 57 -3.06 -4.01 -6.64
C ASP A 57 -4.06 -5.06 -6.09
N GLU A 58 -3.60 -6.04 -5.32
CA GLU A 58 -4.42 -7.07 -4.68
C GLU A 58 -4.89 -6.62 -3.27
N LEU A 59 -5.88 -5.72 -3.24
CA LEU A 59 -6.30 -5.06 -2.00
C LEU A 59 -6.90 -6.01 -0.95
N GLU A 60 -7.73 -6.97 -1.35
CA GLU A 60 -8.35 -7.95 -0.44
C GLU A 60 -7.28 -8.76 0.32
N ARG A 61 -6.20 -9.16 -0.36
CA ARG A 61 -5.10 -9.91 0.27
C ARG A 61 -4.29 -9.06 1.22
N ALA A 62 -4.07 -7.79 0.86
CA ALA A 62 -3.43 -6.83 1.76
C ALA A 62 -4.31 -6.57 2.99
N HIS A 63 -5.61 -6.36 2.79
CA HIS A 63 -6.63 -6.16 3.81
C HIS A 63 -6.63 -7.33 4.80
N ASP A 64 -6.66 -8.56 4.28
CA ASP A 64 -6.75 -9.77 5.10
C ASP A 64 -5.60 -9.94 6.07
N ILE A 65 -4.42 -9.44 5.70
CA ILE A 65 -3.24 -9.45 6.55
C ILE A 65 -3.29 -8.27 7.52
N CYS A 66 -3.47 -7.04 7.03
CA CYS A 66 -3.37 -5.86 7.89
C CYS A 66 -4.50 -5.77 8.93
N GLN A 67 -5.67 -6.38 8.70
CA GLN A 67 -6.74 -6.45 9.70
C GLN A 67 -6.34 -7.23 10.97
N THR A 68 -5.33 -8.11 10.87
CA THR A 68 -4.84 -8.91 12.01
C THR A 68 -3.77 -8.18 12.83
N MET A 69 -3.26 -7.07 12.32
CA MET A 69 -2.20 -6.28 12.94
C MET A 69 -2.78 -5.18 13.84
N ASN A 70 -2.43 -5.21 15.12
CA ASN A 70 -2.93 -4.25 16.12
C ASN A 70 -1.91 -3.14 16.46
N ASP A 71 -1.18 -2.67 15.44
CA ASP A 71 -0.16 -1.62 15.58
C ASP A 71 -0.35 -0.50 14.55
N LYS A 72 0.53 0.51 14.63
CA LYS A 72 0.48 1.67 13.75
C LYS A 72 0.77 1.32 12.29
N THR A 73 1.63 0.33 12.05
CA THR A 73 2.00 -0.12 10.70
C THR A 73 0.81 -0.77 10.02
N GLY A 74 0.14 -1.69 10.72
CA GLY A 74 -1.08 -2.35 10.26
C GLY A 74 -2.17 -1.34 9.94
N ALA A 75 -2.40 -0.38 10.85
CA ALA A 75 -3.36 0.69 10.61
C ALA A 75 -3.00 1.57 9.39
N ALA A 76 -1.73 1.88 9.17
CA ALA A 76 -1.28 2.63 8.00
C ALA A 76 -1.53 1.88 6.68
N ILE A 77 -1.21 0.58 6.64
CA ILE A 77 -1.46 -0.27 5.47
C ILE A 77 -2.97 -0.39 5.21
N HIS A 78 -3.77 -0.55 6.27
CA HIS A 78 -5.23 -0.62 6.20
C HIS A 78 -5.83 0.68 5.63
N ALA A 79 -5.29 1.83 6.03
CA ALA A 79 -5.70 3.12 5.50
C ALA A 79 -5.37 3.26 4.00
N ILE A 80 -4.21 2.77 3.55
CA ILE A 80 -3.86 2.72 2.14
C ILE A 80 -4.82 1.81 1.37
N VAL A 81 -5.12 0.61 1.88
CA VAL A 81 -6.08 -0.33 1.28
C VAL A 81 -7.41 0.37 0.98
N HIS A 82 -8.06 0.97 1.98
CA HIS A 82 -9.37 1.59 1.79
C HIS A 82 -9.32 2.85 0.93
N ARG A 83 -8.24 3.64 1.03
CA ARG A 83 -8.07 4.78 0.12
C ARG A 83 -8.02 4.31 -1.33
N ARG A 84 -7.31 3.22 -1.59
CA ARG A 84 -7.21 2.61 -2.92
C ARG A 84 -8.49 1.90 -3.35
N GLU A 85 -9.28 1.38 -2.44
CA GLU A 85 -10.62 0.87 -2.76
C GLU A 85 -11.59 2.00 -3.15
N GLY A 86 -11.35 3.22 -2.64
CA GLY A 86 -12.24 4.37 -2.77
C GLY A 86 -13.14 4.59 -1.55
N ASP A 87 -12.96 3.82 -0.48
CA ASP A 87 -13.61 4.05 0.81
C ASP A 87 -12.81 5.05 1.65
N PHE A 88 -12.92 6.32 1.28
CA PHE A 88 -12.14 7.39 1.91
C PHE A 88 -12.50 7.62 3.38
N TYR A 89 -13.73 7.33 3.81
CA TYR A 89 -14.12 7.50 5.21
C TYR A 89 -13.43 6.47 6.10
N ASN A 90 -13.42 5.19 5.68
CA ASN A 90 -12.66 4.17 6.41
C ASN A 90 -11.15 4.41 6.33
N ALA A 91 -10.63 4.89 5.19
CA ALA A 91 -9.23 5.26 5.09
C ALA A 91 -8.83 6.32 6.14
N LEU A 92 -9.64 7.37 6.30
CA LEU A 92 -9.40 8.42 7.29
C LEU A 92 -9.46 7.90 8.74
N TYR A 93 -10.39 7.00 9.03
CA TYR A 93 -10.47 6.32 10.33
C TYR A 93 -9.19 5.53 10.64
N TRP A 94 -8.67 4.78 9.68
CA TRP A 94 -7.44 4.02 9.86
C TRP A 94 -6.19 4.91 9.94
N TRP A 95 -6.16 6.05 9.23
CA TRP A 95 -5.10 7.05 9.41
C TRP A 95 -5.08 7.64 10.81
N GLU A 96 -6.24 7.88 11.42
CA GLU A 96 -6.32 8.30 12.83
C GLU A 96 -5.67 7.24 13.76
N ARG A 97 -5.92 5.96 13.50
CA ARG A 97 -5.34 4.85 14.28
C ARG A 97 -3.85 4.65 14.04
N ALA A 98 -3.37 4.90 12.82
CA ALA A 98 -1.94 4.91 12.50
C ALA A 98 -1.20 6.04 13.25
N GLY A 99 -1.90 7.18 13.44
CA GLY A 99 -1.36 8.36 14.09
C GLY A 99 -0.09 8.88 13.40
N SER A 100 0.78 9.54 14.16
CA SER A 100 2.10 9.95 13.67
C SER A 100 3.04 8.74 13.56
N HIS A 101 2.93 8.01 12.45
CA HIS A 101 3.81 6.88 12.13
C HIS A 101 5.21 7.39 11.77
N PRO A 102 6.30 6.93 12.41
CA PRO A 102 7.66 7.45 12.15
C PRO A 102 8.10 7.34 10.69
N ALA A 103 7.77 6.23 10.01
CA ALA A 103 8.08 6.05 8.59
C ALA A 103 7.47 7.14 7.68
N LEU A 104 6.34 7.73 8.07
CA LEU A 104 5.62 8.71 7.25
C LEU A 104 6.01 10.16 7.61
N ALA A 105 7.12 10.36 8.31
CA ALA A 105 7.59 11.69 8.66
C ALA A 105 7.84 12.54 7.40
N GLY A 106 7.20 13.70 7.33
CA GLY A 106 7.27 14.60 6.17
C GLY A 106 6.26 14.29 5.05
N LEU A 107 5.42 13.26 5.22
CA LEU A 107 4.28 12.97 4.35
C LEU A 107 2.97 13.38 5.05
N ASP A 108 1.93 13.63 4.25
CA ASP A 108 0.58 13.93 4.74
C ASP A 108 -0.45 12.99 4.09
N PRO A 109 -0.60 11.77 4.64
CA PRO A 109 -1.49 10.77 4.07
C PRO A 109 -2.96 11.12 4.22
N VAL A 110 -3.31 11.93 5.22
CA VAL A 110 -4.68 12.41 5.43
C VAL A 110 -5.05 13.41 4.33
N GLU A 111 -4.18 14.37 4.03
CA GLU A 111 -4.43 15.30 2.94
C GLU A 111 -4.37 14.62 1.58
N LEU A 112 -3.48 13.64 1.36
CA LEU A 112 -3.51 12.84 0.13
C LEU A 112 -4.86 12.14 -0.04
N THR A 113 -5.38 11.51 1.01
CA THR A 113 -6.71 10.85 0.99
C THR A 113 -7.81 11.85 0.60
N ARG A 114 -7.80 13.04 1.19
CA ARG A 114 -8.80 14.09 0.89
C ARG A 114 -8.63 14.67 -0.51
N ALA A 115 -7.40 14.81 -1.01
CA ALA A 115 -7.15 15.28 -2.37
C ALA A 115 -7.73 14.31 -3.40
N ILE A 116 -7.47 13.01 -3.24
CA ILE A 116 -8.03 11.97 -4.11
C ILE A 116 -9.56 11.94 -4.01
N GLN A 117 -10.13 12.04 -2.80
CA GLN A 117 -11.57 12.13 -2.59
C GLN A 117 -12.22 13.31 -3.33
N ARG A 118 -11.52 14.45 -3.44
CA ARG A 118 -11.97 15.63 -4.22
C ARG A 118 -11.74 15.49 -5.73
N GLY A 119 -11.15 14.39 -6.19
CA GLY A 119 -10.91 14.10 -7.60
C GLY A 119 -9.54 14.57 -8.12
N ASP A 120 -8.56 14.85 -7.26
CA ASP A 120 -7.18 15.14 -7.68
C ASP A 120 -6.47 13.84 -8.12
N ILE A 121 -6.64 13.50 -9.39
CA ILE A 121 -5.98 12.37 -10.06
C ILE A 121 -4.85 12.96 -10.92
N SER A 122 -3.66 13.06 -10.34
CA SER A 122 -2.50 13.69 -10.98
C SER A 122 -1.22 12.92 -10.68
N ASP A 123 -0.17 13.18 -11.48
CA ASP A 123 1.16 12.60 -11.26
C ASP A 123 1.68 12.89 -9.85
N ARG A 124 1.29 14.03 -9.26
CA ARG A 124 1.61 14.39 -7.89
C ARG A 124 0.98 13.42 -6.89
N THR A 125 -0.32 13.17 -6.96
CA THR A 125 -1.00 12.28 -6.01
C THR A 125 -0.55 10.83 -6.18
N VAL A 126 -0.23 10.41 -7.41
CA VAL A 126 0.41 9.12 -7.69
C VAL A 126 1.79 9.02 -7.05
N ALA A 127 2.63 10.05 -7.21
CA ALA A 127 3.96 10.08 -6.60
C ALA A 127 3.89 10.05 -5.06
N GLN A 128 2.95 10.78 -4.45
CA GLN A 128 2.76 10.78 -2.99
C GLN A 128 2.31 9.40 -2.48
N GLN A 129 1.36 8.74 -3.13
CA GLN A 129 0.95 7.37 -2.79
C GLN A 129 2.13 6.39 -2.82
N ARG A 130 2.96 6.48 -3.87
CA ARG A 130 4.12 5.60 -4.02
C ARG A 130 5.20 5.88 -2.98
N ALA A 131 5.41 7.15 -2.63
CA ALA A 131 6.33 7.54 -1.56
C ALA A 131 5.90 7.00 -0.19
N GLU A 132 4.60 6.99 0.12
CA GLU A 132 4.07 6.40 1.36
C GLU A 132 4.34 4.89 1.42
N TRP A 133 4.10 4.19 0.31
CA TRP A 133 4.39 2.76 0.21
C TRP A 133 5.88 2.49 0.40
N GLU A 134 6.75 3.24 -0.27
CA GLU A 134 8.21 3.08 -0.19
C GLU A 134 8.71 3.31 1.23
N ALA A 135 8.20 4.33 1.91
CA ALA A 135 8.59 4.66 3.27
C ALA A 135 8.18 3.56 4.26
N LEU A 136 6.97 3.01 4.13
CA LEU A 136 6.52 1.88 4.95
C LEU A 136 7.29 0.60 4.63
N ALA A 137 7.56 0.31 3.36
CA ALA A 137 8.33 -0.86 2.95
C ALA A 137 9.77 -0.80 3.48
N ALA A 138 10.43 0.36 3.36
CA ALA A 138 11.76 0.56 3.93
C ALA A 138 11.77 0.43 5.45
N TRP A 139 10.74 0.93 6.15
CA TRP A 139 10.60 0.78 7.60
C TRP A 139 10.42 -0.67 8.03
N CYS A 140 9.63 -1.46 7.29
CA CYS A 140 9.35 -2.85 7.65
C CYS A 140 10.50 -3.81 7.29
N ALA A 141 11.41 -3.41 6.41
CA ALA A 141 12.57 -4.19 5.99
C ALA A 141 13.85 -3.89 6.79
N ALA A 142 13.80 -2.94 7.74
CA ALA A 142 14.92 -2.53 8.59
C ALA A 142 14.94 -3.30 9.92
#